data_AF-A0A931V9K3-F1
#
_entry.id   AF-A0A931V9K3-F1
#
_cell.length_a   1.000
_cell.length_b   1.000
_cell.length_c   1.000
_cell.angle_alpha   90.00
_cell.angle_beta   90.00
_cell.angle_gamma   90.00
#
_symmetry.space_group_name_H-M   'P 1'
#
loop_
_entity.id
_entity.type
_entity.pdbx_description
1 polymer ?
#
loop_
_entity_poly.entity_id
_entity_poly.type
_entity_poly.pdbx_seq_one_letter_code
_entity_poly.pdbx_strand_id
1 'polypeptide(L)'
;MNNDTVNLALEGAFYEATVPDTLDLAERARLAINGLGGNIDPALLTMYGLIHFCARRPHLSHWASAETLCDPKFAESFPLMRLMSGGDQYADLERQFRDAILSRVDDGLYWDRAESRRPWRNAYAPEFYGAGRNEDFCTVAGAGRLLRALLVWRELGGGANNDRLLDELCGGLRRILIVKGDYGYYPEKGGWGEPCAYPRSGWLNQDEAGRDTEGSEGGITCMHGHQLYGAAHWYERSGSHVALDLATKLANYCLLPRFWGGVPDPTGARAGLPAHIAPSRPDPPFTAGAEQGHWYSHFHARAITLRGLLAYAQATANARVIEFVRRAYEFTLSQGIPRMGWINCYPGALNQMEGCALGDLIGLGVRLSDAGAGDYWDDVDAT
;
A
#
# COMPACT_ATOMS: atom_id res chain seq x y z
N MET A 1 12.17 3.83 -31.24
CA MET A 1 12.04 3.66 -29.78
C MET A 1 11.77 2.19 -29.56
N ASN A 2 12.75 1.43 -29.07
CA ASN A 2 12.54 0.04 -28.71
C ASN A 2 11.64 0.03 -27.47
N ASN A 3 10.42 -0.50 -27.62
CA ASN A 3 9.56 -0.79 -26.48
C ASN A 3 10.11 -2.03 -25.80
N ASP A 4 10.96 -1.84 -24.78
CA ASP A 4 11.29 -2.89 -23.81
C ASP A 4 9.97 -3.36 -23.18
N THR A 5 9.42 -4.42 -23.75
CA THR A 5 8.14 -5.00 -23.37
C THR A 5 8.42 -5.94 -22.20
N VAL A 6 7.73 -5.74 -21.07
CA VAL A 6 7.79 -6.72 -19.96
C VAL A 6 7.43 -8.06 -20.54
N ASN A 7 8.28 -9.06 -20.32
CA ASN A 7 8.06 -10.37 -20.87
C ASN A 7 6.94 -11.05 -20.07
N LEU A 8 5.71 -10.99 -20.61
CA LEU A 8 4.56 -11.69 -20.04
C LEU A 8 4.54 -13.17 -20.43
N ALA A 9 5.35 -13.58 -21.41
CA ALA A 9 5.61 -14.98 -21.73
C ALA A 9 6.78 -15.45 -20.86
N LEU A 10 6.47 -15.88 -19.64
CA LEU A 10 7.48 -16.38 -18.73
C LEU A 10 8.07 -17.68 -19.30
N GLU A 11 9.32 -17.63 -19.75
CA GLU A 11 10.07 -18.80 -20.21
C GLU A 11 10.55 -19.60 -19.00
N GLY A 12 10.23 -20.90 -18.94
CA GLY A 12 10.58 -21.75 -17.81
C GLY A 12 10.22 -23.22 -18.02
N ALA A 13 10.62 -24.07 -17.08
CA ALA A 13 10.25 -25.48 -17.06
C ALA A 13 9.05 -25.69 -16.12
N PHE A 14 7.96 -26.23 -16.66
CA PHE A 14 6.77 -26.60 -15.90
C PHE A 14 6.77 -28.11 -15.68
N TYR A 15 6.32 -28.55 -14.51
CA TYR A 15 6.25 -29.96 -14.15
C TYR A 15 4.98 -30.23 -13.35
N GLU A 16 4.44 -31.45 -13.47
CA GLU A 16 3.41 -31.95 -12.57
C GLU A 16 4.09 -32.59 -11.36
N ALA A 17 3.58 -32.31 -10.16
CA ALA A 17 4.03 -32.95 -8.94
C ALA A 17 2.87 -33.24 -7.99
N THR A 18 2.98 -34.35 -7.25
CA THR A 18 2.15 -34.60 -6.09
C THR A 18 2.72 -33.81 -4.92
N VAL A 19 2.01 -32.75 -4.52
CA VAL A 19 2.32 -31.98 -3.31
C VAL A 19 1.54 -32.56 -2.12
N PRO A 20 1.99 -32.32 -0.87
CA PRO A 20 1.18 -32.61 0.31
C PRO A 20 -0.23 -32.00 0.20
N ASP A 21 -1.21 -32.52 0.95
CA ASP A 21 -2.57 -31.97 1.03
C ASP A 21 -2.56 -30.63 1.81
N THR A 22 -1.89 -29.66 1.22
CA THR A 22 -1.66 -28.29 1.68
C THR A 22 -2.27 -27.33 0.68
N LEU A 23 -2.20 -26.03 0.98
CA LEU A 23 -2.66 -24.98 0.10
C LEU A 23 -1.98 -25.05 -1.28
N ASP A 24 -2.72 -25.39 -2.35
CA ASP A 24 -2.21 -25.27 -3.71
C ASP A 24 -2.12 -23.79 -4.11
N LEU A 25 -0.92 -23.21 -3.94
CA LEU A 25 -0.65 -21.80 -4.25
C LEU A 25 -0.74 -21.52 -5.75
N ALA A 26 -0.36 -22.47 -6.60
CA ALA A 26 -0.41 -22.29 -8.06
C ALA A 26 -1.87 -22.20 -8.53
N GLU A 27 -2.73 -23.11 -8.06
CA GLU A 27 -4.17 -23.06 -8.35
C GLU A 27 -4.82 -21.80 -7.75
N ARG A 28 -4.44 -21.38 -6.54
CA ARG A 28 -4.92 -20.13 -5.95
C ARG A 28 -4.51 -18.90 -6.75
N ALA A 29 -3.28 -18.85 -7.24
CA ALA A 29 -2.84 -17.80 -8.16
C ALA A 29 -3.68 -17.79 -9.44
N ARG A 30 -3.96 -18.97 -10.00
CA ARG A 30 -4.80 -19.10 -11.20
C ARG A 30 -6.21 -18.54 -10.95
N LEU A 31 -6.81 -18.83 -9.80
CA LEU A 31 -8.10 -18.25 -9.40
C LEU A 31 -8.00 -16.73 -9.14
N ALA A 32 -6.90 -16.25 -8.57
CA ALA A 32 -6.66 -14.84 -8.35
C ALA A 32 -6.57 -14.05 -9.67
N ILE A 33 -5.93 -14.60 -10.72
CA ILE A 33 -5.93 -14.00 -12.07
C ILE A 33 -7.35 -13.76 -12.57
N ASN A 34 -8.27 -14.70 -12.32
CA ASN A 34 -9.66 -14.54 -12.72
C ASN A 34 -10.35 -13.38 -11.97
N GLY A 35 -10.07 -13.21 -10.68
CA GLY A 35 -10.57 -12.07 -9.89
C GLY A 35 -9.96 -10.74 -10.32
N LEU A 36 -8.64 -10.71 -10.59
CA LEU A 36 -7.95 -9.50 -11.04
C LEU A 36 -8.44 -9.05 -12.42
N GLY A 37 -8.48 -9.95 -13.40
CA GLY A 37 -8.88 -9.63 -14.77
C GLY A 37 -10.37 -9.42 -14.95
N GLY A 38 -11.20 -10.18 -14.24
CA GLY A 38 -12.65 -10.00 -14.23
C GLY A 38 -13.10 -8.65 -13.64
N ASN A 39 -12.24 -7.99 -12.87
CA ASN A 39 -12.53 -6.70 -12.24
C ASN A 39 -11.99 -5.49 -13.01
N ILE A 40 -11.28 -5.66 -14.13
CA ILE A 40 -10.87 -4.52 -14.97
C ILE A 40 -12.01 -4.14 -15.91
N ASP A 41 -12.39 -2.86 -15.92
CA ASP A 41 -13.28 -2.31 -16.94
C ASP A 41 -12.52 -2.17 -18.27
N PRO A 42 -12.83 -2.98 -19.31
CA PRO A 42 -12.08 -2.95 -20.57
C PRO A 42 -12.29 -1.66 -21.37
N ALA A 43 -13.33 -0.87 -21.09
CA ALA A 43 -13.59 0.39 -21.78
C ALA A 43 -12.79 1.57 -21.19
N LEU A 44 -12.45 1.48 -19.91
CA LEU A 44 -11.76 2.54 -19.17
C LEU A 44 -10.32 2.17 -18.76
N LEU A 45 -9.97 0.88 -18.83
CA LEU A 45 -8.68 0.34 -18.38
C LEU A 45 -8.34 0.83 -16.97
N THR A 46 -9.31 0.64 -16.08
CA THR A 46 -9.26 0.90 -14.64
C THR A 46 -10.10 -0.16 -13.94
N MET A 47 -9.81 -0.47 -12.68
CA MET A 47 -10.58 -1.46 -11.94
C MET A 47 -11.99 -0.98 -11.58
N TYR A 48 -12.95 -1.89 -11.56
CA TYR A 48 -14.16 -1.70 -10.76
C TYR A 48 -13.79 -1.82 -9.27
N GLY A 49 -14.01 -0.73 -8.52
CA GLY A 49 -13.60 -0.64 -7.12
C GLY A 49 -14.52 -1.33 -6.12
N LEU A 50 -15.77 -1.62 -6.48
CA LEU A 50 -16.77 -2.21 -5.59
C LEU A 50 -17.48 -3.40 -6.23
N ILE A 51 -17.69 -4.44 -5.43
CA ILE A 51 -18.32 -5.69 -5.84
C ILE A 51 -19.55 -5.92 -4.96
N HIS A 52 -20.74 -5.96 -5.58
CA HIS A 52 -22.02 -6.04 -4.86
C HIS A 52 -22.61 -7.44 -4.93
N PHE A 53 -22.00 -8.42 -4.25
CA PHE A 53 -22.46 -9.81 -4.27
C PHE A 53 -23.83 -10.02 -3.62
N CYS A 54 -24.13 -9.27 -2.55
CA CYS A 54 -25.38 -9.40 -1.79
C CYS A 54 -26.54 -8.55 -2.36
N ALA A 55 -26.40 -8.05 -3.59
CA ALA A 55 -27.48 -7.34 -4.28
C ALA A 55 -28.39 -8.32 -5.04
N ARG A 56 -29.66 -7.94 -5.25
CA ARG A 56 -30.63 -8.74 -6.05
C ARG A 56 -30.09 -9.11 -7.43
N ARG A 57 -29.27 -8.24 -8.02
CA ARG A 57 -28.47 -8.52 -9.21
C ARG A 57 -27.02 -8.20 -8.85
N PRO A 58 -26.15 -9.21 -8.71
CA PRO A 58 -24.73 -8.98 -8.52
C PRO A 58 -24.19 -8.10 -9.64
N HIS A 59 -23.44 -7.07 -9.26
CA HIS A 59 -22.86 -6.14 -10.20
C HIS A 59 -21.58 -5.54 -9.64
N LEU A 60 -20.79 -4.98 -10.54
CA LEU A 60 -19.60 -4.20 -10.24
C LEU A 60 -19.94 -2.72 -10.34
N SER A 61 -19.31 -1.90 -9.51
CA SER A 61 -19.40 -0.45 -9.65
C SER A 61 -18.04 0.21 -9.45
N HIS A 62 -17.89 1.34 -10.13
CA HIS A 62 -16.76 2.24 -10.01
C HIS A 62 -16.72 2.93 -8.64
N TRP A 63 -15.51 3.33 -8.18
CA TRP A 63 -15.25 3.81 -6.82
C TRP A 63 -14.36 5.06 -6.78
N ALA A 64 -14.79 6.10 -7.48
CA ALA A 64 -14.11 7.40 -7.47
C ALA A 64 -12.60 7.25 -7.76
N SER A 65 -11.75 7.95 -7.00
CA SER A 65 -10.30 7.93 -7.18
C SER A 65 -9.61 6.75 -6.50
N ALA A 66 -10.36 5.90 -5.78
CA ALA A 66 -9.87 4.61 -5.29
C ALA A 66 -9.38 3.74 -6.45
N GLU A 67 -10.00 3.88 -7.62
CA GLU A 67 -9.61 3.27 -8.89
C GLU A 67 -8.14 3.55 -9.21
N THR A 68 -7.78 4.83 -9.41
CA THR A 68 -6.41 5.23 -9.71
C THR A 68 -5.48 4.89 -8.54
N LEU A 69 -5.92 5.02 -7.29
CA LEU A 69 -5.15 4.68 -6.09
C LEU A 69 -4.86 3.17 -5.96
N CYS A 70 -5.73 2.29 -6.47
CA CYS A 70 -5.62 0.83 -6.37
C CYS A 70 -5.23 0.12 -7.68
N ASP A 71 -5.35 0.76 -8.83
CA ASP A 71 -4.90 0.23 -10.13
C ASP A 71 -3.45 -0.29 -10.06
N PRO A 72 -2.50 0.42 -9.43
CA PRO A 72 -1.14 -0.10 -9.23
C PRO A 72 -1.05 -1.40 -8.42
N LYS A 73 -2.01 -1.69 -7.52
CA LYS A 73 -2.05 -2.99 -6.79
C LYS A 73 -2.31 -4.14 -7.76
N PHE A 74 -3.18 -3.93 -8.74
CA PHE A 74 -3.49 -4.92 -9.77
C PHE A 74 -2.27 -5.11 -10.66
N ALA A 75 -1.64 -4.01 -11.08
CA ALA A 75 -0.41 -4.00 -11.86
C ALA A 75 0.77 -4.72 -11.17
N GLU A 76 0.92 -4.60 -9.85
CA GLU A 76 1.91 -5.34 -9.06
C GLU A 76 1.55 -6.84 -9.02
N SER A 77 0.28 -7.17 -8.78
CA SER A 77 -0.17 -8.53 -8.46
C SER A 77 -0.29 -9.44 -9.67
N PHE A 78 -0.79 -8.93 -10.80
CA PHE A 78 -1.04 -9.70 -12.02
C PHE A 78 0.16 -10.54 -12.48
N PRO A 79 1.35 -9.94 -12.69
CA PRO A 79 2.48 -10.70 -13.19
C PRO A 79 3.03 -11.68 -12.13
N LEU A 80 2.86 -11.40 -10.84
CA LEU A 80 3.25 -12.32 -9.76
C LEU A 80 2.34 -13.56 -9.73
N MET A 81 1.02 -13.38 -9.87
CA MET A 81 0.09 -14.50 -9.98
C MET A 81 0.33 -15.31 -11.25
N ARG A 82 0.68 -14.64 -12.36
CA ARG A 82 1.07 -15.28 -13.62
C ARG A 82 2.32 -16.13 -13.45
N LEU A 83 3.33 -15.61 -12.76
CA LEU A 83 4.56 -16.34 -12.45
C LEU A 83 4.29 -17.57 -11.58
N MET A 84 3.43 -17.44 -10.57
CA MET A 84 3.12 -18.53 -9.65
C MET A 84 2.25 -19.63 -10.28
N SER A 85 1.38 -19.30 -11.23
CA SER A 85 0.43 -20.26 -11.82
C SER A 85 0.77 -20.74 -13.23
N GLY A 86 1.59 -20.02 -13.98
CA GLY A 86 1.80 -20.24 -15.41
C GLY A 86 0.58 -19.94 -16.29
N GLY A 87 -0.54 -19.44 -15.72
CA GLY A 87 -1.75 -19.15 -16.50
C GLY A 87 -1.55 -17.96 -17.45
N ASP A 88 -2.14 -17.99 -18.64
CA ASP A 88 -2.07 -16.92 -19.66
C ASP A 88 -3.36 -16.08 -19.76
N GLN A 89 -4.38 -16.40 -18.96
CA GLN A 89 -5.67 -15.71 -18.95
C GLN A 89 -5.49 -14.19 -18.75
N TYR A 90 -6.27 -13.41 -19.49
CA TYR A 90 -6.26 -11.93 -19.50
C TYR A 90 -4.93 -11.26 -19.89
N ALA A 91 -3.94 -11.97 -20.46
CA ALA A 91 -2.65 -11.37 -20.79
C ALA A 91 -2.76 -10.12 -21.68
N ASP A 92 -3.69 -10.12 -22.65
CA ASP A 92 -3.91 -8.97 -23.54
C ASP A 92 -4.53 -7.77 -22.82
N LEU A 93 -5.43 -8.04 -21.88
CA LEU A 93 -6.07 -7.01 -21.06
C LEU A 93 -5.06 -6.43 -20.06
N GLU A 94 -4.24 -7.27 -19.44
CA GLU A 94 -3.14 -6.87 -18.55
C GLU A 94 -2.16 -5.94 -19.27
N ARG A 95 -1.77 -6.26 -20.52
CA ARG A 95 -0.90 -5.37 -21.33
C ARG A 95 -1.52 -4.00 -21.53
N GLN A 96 -2.77 -3.95 -21.97
CA GLN A 96 -3.48 -2.68 -22.19
C GLN A 96 -3.66 -1.89 -20.89
N PHE A 97 -3.95 -2.58 -19.78
CA PHE A 97 -4.08 -1.98 -18.46
C PHE A 97 -2.76 -1.38 -17.98
N ARG A 98 -1.63 -2.09 -18.17
CA ARG A 98 -0.29 -1.56 -17.90
C ARG A 98 0.00 -0.30 -18.71
N ASP A 99 -0.28 -0.32 -20.02
CA ASP A 99 -0.06 0.85 -20.88
C ASP A 99 -0.90 2.06 -20.43
N ALA A 100 -2.15 1.82 -20.01
CA ALA A 100 -3.01 2.85 -19.47
C ALA A 100 -2.48 3.43 -18.15
N ILE A 101 -1.97 2.61 -17.22
CA ILE A 101 -1.33 3.09 -15.98
C ILE A 101 -0.10 3.95 -16.33
N LEU A 102 0.76 3.48 -17.23
CA LEU A 102 1.97 4.20 -17.61
C LEU A 102 1.66 5.53 -18.31
N SER A 103 0.59 5.62 -19.11
CA SER A 103 0.18 6.88 -19.76
C SER A 103 -0.25 7.98 -18.78
N ARG A 104 -0.52 7.63 -17.51
CA ARG A 104 -0.90 8.56 -16.45
C ARG A 104 0.32 9.14 -15.73
N VAL A 105 1.53 8.62 -15.98
CA VAL A 105 2.78 9.18 -15.44
C VAL A 105 3.20 10.39 -16.26
N ASP A 106 3.38 11.52 -15.60
CA ASP A 106 3.75 12.78 -16.22
C ASP A 106 4.38 13.72 -15.20
N ASP A 107 5.45 14.43 -15.60
CA ASP A 107 6.27 15.29 -14.73
C ASP A 107 6.70 14.59 -13.42
N GLY A 108 6.99 13.29 -13.47
CA GLY A 108 7.40 12.51 -12.30
C GLY A 108 6.30 12.24 -11.26
N LEU A 109 5.02 12.40 -11.62
CA LEU A 109 3.89 12.02 -10.76
C LEU A 109 2.90 11.16 -11.53
N TYR A 110 2.07 10.42 -10.79
CA TYR A 110 1.02 9.56 -11.32
C TYR A 110 -0.35 10.22 -11.15
N TRP A 111 -0.99 10.59 -12.25
CA TRP A 111 -2.15 11.49 -12.25
C TRP A 111 -3.47 10.75 -12.51
N ASP A 112 -4.47 11.01 -11.66
CA ASP A 112 -5.87 10.83 -12.04
C ASP A 112 -6.29 12.01 -12.93
N ARG A 113 -6.48 11.72 -14.22
CA ARG A 113 -6.71 12.73 -15.25
C ARG A 113 -8.15 13.20 -15.26
N ALA A 114 -8.34 14.49 -15.51
CA ALA A 114 -9.65 15.09 -15.69
C ALA A 114 -10.33 14.61 -16.97
N GLU A 115 -11.12 13.54 -16.86
CA GLU A 115 -11.78 12.91 -18.00
C GLU A 115 -13.31 12.82 -17.83
N SER A 116 -14.03 13.22 -18.87
CA SER A 116 -15.50 13.21 -18.90
C SER A 116 -16.10 11.80 -18.86
N ARG A 117 -15.34 10.78 -19.25
CA ARG A 117 -15.74 9.36 -19.17
C ARG A 117 -15.73 8.82 -17.73
N ARG A 118 -15.06 9.51 -16.79
CA ARG A 118 -15.01 9.18 -15.36
C ARG A 118 -15.54 10.35 -14.52
N PRO A 119 -16.85 10.69 -14.61
CA PRO A 119 -17.43 11.83 -13.89
C PRO A 119 -17.45 11.65 -12.36
N TRP A 120 -17.29 10.43 -11.86
CA TRP A 120 -17.27 10.09 -10.43
C TRP A 120 -15.88 10.17 -9.78
N ARG A 121 -14.80 10.33 -10.56
CA ARG A 121 -13.40 10.10 -10.11
C ARG A 121 -12.95 10.89 -8.88
N ASN A 122 -13.62 11.99 -8.53
CA ASN A 122 -13.18 12.91 -7.48
C ASN A 122 -14.14 12.97 -6.28
N ALA A 123 -14.94 11.91 -6.10
CA ALA A 123 -15.99 11.81 -5.08
C ALA A 123 -15.71 10.69 -4.06
N TYR A 124 -14.45 10.45 -3.70
CA TYR A 124 -14.10 9.36 -2.78
C TYR A 124 -14.65 9.58 -1.36
N ALA A 125 -14.38 10.74 -0.78
CA ALA A 125 -14.83 11.10 0.57
C ALA A 125 -15.09 12.61 0.71
N PRO A 126 -15.98 13.20 -0.10
CA PRO A 126 -16.19 14.65 -0.15
C PRO A 126 -16.69 15.24 1.18
N GLU A 127 -17.29 14.44 2.07
CA GLU A 127 -17.70 14.87 3.41
C GLU A 127 -16.51 15.23 4.31
N PHE A 128 -15.33 14.64 4.05
CA PHE A 128 -14.11 14.83 4.84
C PHE A 128 -13.09 15.74 4.17
N TYR A 129 -13.02 15.69 2.83
CA TYR A 129 -11.98 16.39 2.03
C TYR A 129 -12.55 17.50 1.12
N GLY A 130 -13.85 17.77 1.22
CA GLY A 130 -14.53 18.74 0.37
C GLY A 130 -14.79 18.23 -1.04
N ALA A 131 -15.64 18.97 -1.77
CA ALA A 131 -16.04 18.61 -3.12
C ALA A 131 -14.85 18.59 -4.09
N GLY A 132 -14.79 17.55 -4.92
CA GLY A 132 -13.77 17.43 -5.95
C GLY A 132 -13.86 18.51 -7.03
N ARG A 133 -12.75 18.72 -7.75
CA ARG A 133 -12.67 19.71 -8.83
C ARG A 133 -12.37 19.06 -10.18
N ASN A 134 -12.71 19.77 -11.26
CA ASN A 134 -12.40 19.30 -12.61
C ASN A 134 -10.95 19.64 -13.01
N GLU A 135 -10.00 19.02 -12.30
CA GLU A 135 -8.57 19.22 -12.45
C GLU A 135 -7.88 17.87 -12.23
N ASP A 136 -6.70 17.67 -12.84
CA ASP A 136 -5.87 16.51 -12.57
C ASP A 136 -5.33 16.56 -11.12
N PHE A 137 -5.26 15.41 -10.48
CA PHE A 137 -4.64 15.29 -9.16
C PHE A 137 -3.90 13.97 -9.02
N CYS A 138 -2.84 13.97 -8.22
CA CYS A 138 -2.09 12.79 -7.86
C CYS A 138 -2.54 12.32 -6.48
N THR A 139 -2.96 11.06 -6.36
CA THR A 139 -3.06 10.42 -5.04
C THR A 139 -1.67 9.92 -4.68
N VAL A 140 -1.05 10.53 -3.67
CA VAL A 140 0.35 10.25 -3.37
C VAL A 140 0.54 8.76 -3.02
N ALA A 141 -0.42 8.14 -2.33
CA ALA A 141 -0.41 6.70 -2.04
C ALA A 141 -0.48 5.83 -3.32
N GLY A 142 -1.26 6.25 -4.33
CA GLY A 142 -1.30 5.58 -5.64
C GLY A 142 0.05 5.64 -6.34
N ALA A 143 0.72 6.80 -6.35
CA ALA A 143 2.07 6.95 -6.89
C ALA A 143 3.09 6.05 -6.14
N GLY A 144 2.99 5.95 -4.81
CA GLY A 144 3.79 5.02 -4.02
C GLY A 144 3.58 3.55 -4.39
N ARG A 145 2.34 3.15 -4.69
CA ARG A 145 2.05 1.79 -5.17
C ARG A 145 2.56 1.56 -6.59
N LEU A 146 2.56 2.58 -7.44
CA LEU A 146 3.15 2.47 -8.77
C LEU A 146 4.67 2.23 -8.72
N LEU A 147 5.39 2.82 -7.76
CA LEU A 147 6.81 2.46 -7.54
C LEU A 147 6.98 0.95 -7.29
N ARG A 148 6.08 0.34 -6.50
CA ARG A 148 6.12 -1.11 -6.22
C ARG A 148 5.87 -1.95 -7.46
N ALA A 149 4.86 -1.59 -8.25
CA ALA A 149 4.58 -2.28 -9.51
C ALA A 149 5.75 -2.16 -10.49
N LEU A 150 6.37 -0.98 -10.60
CA LEU A 150 7.54 -0.77 -11.47
C LEU A 150 8.75 -1.59 -11.03
N LEU A 151 8.99 -1.75 -9.72
CA LEU A 151 10.03 -2.65 -9.20
C LEU A 151 9.79 -4.09 -9.63
N VAL A 152 8.56 -4.61 -9.50
CA VAL A 152 8.21 -5.96 -9.96
C VAL A 152 8.42 -6.10 -11.47
N TRP A 153 7.89 -5.17 -12.26
CA TRP A 153 8.03 -5.20 -13.71
C TRP A 153 9.48 -5.10 -14.18
N ARG A 154 10.32 -4.38 -13.45
CA ARG A 154 11.75 -4.27 -13.73
C ARG A 154 12.41 -5.65 -13.60
N GLU A 155 12.17 -6.35 -12.50
CA GLU A 155 12.72 -7.70 -12.27
C GLU A 155 12.22 -8.71 -13.33
N LEU A 156 11.03 -8.49 -13.89
CA LEU A 156 10.46 -9.32 -14.96
C LEU A 156 10.84 -8.85 -16.39
N GLY A 157 11.92 -8.09 -16.53
CA GLY A 157 12.48 -7.72 -17.83
C GLY A 157 12.05 -6.37 -18.38
N GLY A 158 11.36 -5.53 -17.61
CA GLY A 158 10.97 -4.17 -18.01
C GLY A 158 12.13 -3.17 -18.18
N GLY A 159 13.35 -3.54 -17.76
CA GLY A 159 14.60 -2.91 -18.16
C GLY A 159 14.71 -1.39 -17.88
N ALA A 160 15.40 -0.68 -18.77
CA ALA A 160 15.81 0.72 -18.59
C ALA A 160 14.66 1.72 -18.54
N ASN A 161 13.52 1.40 -19.17
CA ASN A 161 12.35 2.29 -19.11
C ASN A 161 11.75 2.34 -17.70
N ASN A 162 11.72 1.21 -16.99
CA ASN A 162 11.24 1.18 -15.61
C ASN A 162 12.21 1.90 -14.66
N ASP A 163 13.53 1.76 -14.85
CA ASP A 163 14.54 2.48 -14.08
C ASP A 163 14.34 4.01 -14.19
N ARG A 164 14.14 4.51 -15.41
CA ARG A 164 13.82 5.92 -15.66
C ARG A 164 12.54 6.35 -14.93
N LEU A 165 11.47 5.57 -15.02
CA LEU A 165 10.20 5.89 -14.38
C LEU A 165 10.28 5.85 -12.85
N LEU A 166 11.08 4.93 -12.28
CA LEU A 166 11.35 4.86 -10.85
C LEU A 166 12.08 6.11 -10.36
N ASP A 167 13.10 6.57 -11.08
CA ASP A 167 13.79 7.83 -10.78
C ASP A 167 12.88 9.05 -10.91
N GLU A 168 12.11 9.14 -12.00
CA GLU A 168 11.16 10.23 -12.24
C GLU A 168 10.09 10.31 -11.13
N LEU A 169 9.50 9.18 -10.74
CA LEU A 169 8.49 9.11 -9.67
C LEU A 169 9.09 9.43 -8.30
N CYS A 170 10.27 8.91 -7.97
CA CYS A 170 10.96 9.28 -6.74
C CYS A 170 11.26 10.78 -6.71
N GLY A 171 11.70 11.35 -7.84
CA GLY A 171 11.97 12.78 -8.00
C GLY A 171 10.71 13.64 -7.83
N GLY A 172 9.59 13.28 -8.45
CA GLY A 172 8.35 14.05 -8.33
C GLY A 172 7.72 13.94 -6.94
N LEU A 173 7.69 12.76 -6.33
CA LEU A 173 7.27 12.59 -4.94
C LEU A 173 8.14 13.41 -3.99
N ARG A 174 9.46 13.38 -4.18
CA ARG A 174 10.39 14.18 -3.39
C ARG A 174 10.22 15.69 -3.60
N ARG A 175 9.87 16.13 -4.80
CA ARG A 175 9.61 17.53 -5.16
C ARG A 175 8.41 18.11 -4.42
N ILE A 176 7.35 17.32 -4.24
CA ILE A 176 6.12 17.77 -3.57
C ILE A 176 6.13 17.53 -2.06
N LEU A 177 7.13 16.83 -1.52
CA LEU A 177 7.26 16.57 -0.09
C LEU A 177 7.51 17.87 0.69
N ILE A 178 6.73 18.10 1.74
CA ILE A 178 6.99 19.22 2.66
C ILE A 178 8.05 18.78 3.65
N VAL A 179 9.19 19.47 3.65
CA VAL A 179 10.35 19.11 4.48
C VAL A 179 10.39 19.96 5.74
N LYS A 180 10.52 19.32 6.89
CA LYS A 180 10.76 19.95 8.20
C LYS A 180 12.01 19.34 8.83
N GLY A 181 13.14 20.01 8.66
CA GLY A 181 14.42 19.51 9.16
C GLY A 181 14.81 18.19 8.50
N ASP A 182 14.89 17.14 9.31
CA ASP A 182 15.33 15.80 8.93
C ASP A 182 14.19 14.87 8.46
N TYR A 183 12.93 15.30 8.57
CA TYR A 183 11.77 14.54 8.09
C TYR A 183 10.94 15.31 7.05
N GLY A 184 10.00 14.62 6.41
CA GLY A 184 9.04 15.25 5.50
C GLY A 184 7.74 14.48 5.39
N TYR A 185 6.67 15.19 5.01
CA TYR A 185 5.31 14.66 4.96
C TYR A 185 4.50 15.18 3.78
N TYR A 186 3.41 14.46 3.49
CA TYR A 186 2.33 14.87 2.62
C TYR A 186 1.11 15.24 3.48
N PRO A 187 0.49 16.41 3.29
CA PRO A 187 -0.63 16.86 4.12
C PRO A 187 -1.86 15.97 3.91
N GLU A 188 -2.51 15.57 5.00
CA GLU A 188 -3.73 14.76 4.97
C GLU A 188 -4.84 15.44 4.15
N LYS A 189 -5.08 16.73 4.40
CA LYS A 189 -5.99 17.61 3.64
C LYS A 189 -5.29 18.44 2.57
N GLY A 190 -4.27 17.89 1.93
CA GLY A 190 -3.47 18.62 0.95
C GLY A 190 -4.25 19.15 -0.26
N GLY A 191 -5.33 18.47 -0.64
CA GLY A 191 -6.15 18.79 -1.80
C GLY A 191 -7.64 18.64 -1.51
N TRP A 192 -8.35 17.99 -2.43
CA TRP A 192 -9.80 17.79 -2.35
C TRP A 192 -10.17 16.34 -2.70
N GLY A 193 -11.37 15.92 -2.30
CA GLY A 193 -11.97 14.64 -2.67
C GLY A 193 -11.41 13.40 -1.96
N GLU A 194 -10.11 13.37 -1.61
CA GLU A 194 -9.42 12.21 -1.02
C GLU A 194 -8.20 12.63 -0.17
N PRO A 195 -7.76 11.83 0.85
CA PRO A 195 -6.52 12.05 1.61
C PRO A 195 -5.27 12.21 0.73
N CYS A 196 -4.40 13.13 1.14
CA CYS A 196 -3.10 13.37 0.51
C CYS A 196 -3.18 13.57 -1.01
N ALA A 197 -4.30 14.12 -1.50
CA ALA A 197 -4.47 14.47 -2.91
C ALA A 197 -3.63 15.71 -3.22
N TYR A 198 -2.79 15.62 -4.26
CA TYR A 198 -1.99 16.72 -4.79
C TYR A 198 -2.58 17.22 -6.12
N PRO A 199 -3.33 18.33 -6.14
CA PRO A 199 -3.80 18.96 -7.37
C PRO A 199 -2.65 19.51 -8.21
N ARG A 200 -2.83 19.66 -9.53
CA ARG A 200 -1.85 20.35 -10.39
C ARG A 200 -1.59 21.80 -9.97
N SER A 201 -2.56 22.44 -9.33
CA SER A 201 -2.45 23.78 -8.72
C SER A 201 -1.61 23.81 -7.45
N GLY A 202 -1.13 22.65 -6.97
CA GLY A 202 -0.30 22.51 -5.78
C GLY A 202 -1.09 22.24 -4.50
N TRP A 203 -0.38 22.15 -3.38
CA TRP A 203 -0.99 21.95 -2.07
C TRP A 203 -1.91 23.12 -1.69
N LEU A 204 -3.17 22.82 -1.38
CA LEU A 204 -4.15 23.78 -0.89
C LEU A 204 -4.08 23.94 0.63
N ASN A 205 -3.61 22.91 1.34
CA ASN A 205 -3.26 22.93 2.76
C ASN A 205 -1.91 22.22 2.96
N GLN A 206 -1.11 22.70 3.91
CA GLN A 206 0.21 22.16 4.28
C GLN A 206 0.32 21.76 5.75
N ASP A 207 -0.81 21.73 6.47
CA ASP A 207 -0.89 21.34 7.87
C ASP A 207 -0.34 19.92 8.07
N GLU A 208 0.45 19.79 9.13
CA GLU A 208 1.04 18.52 9.53
C GLU A 208 0.10 17.79 10.48
N ALA A 209 -0.08 16.49 10.27
CA ALA A 209 -0.90 15.67 11.18
C ALA A 209 -0.33 15.67 12.61
N GLY A 210 -1.20 15.97 13.58
CA GLY A 210 -0.87 16.03 15.00
C GLY A 210 -0.85 14.65 15.68
N ARG A 211 -1.64 13.70 15.16
CA ARG A 211 -1.70 12.30 15.60
C ARG A 211 -1.87 11.38 14.40
N ASP A 212 -1.61 10.09 14.57
CA ASP A 212 -1.68 9.16 13.44
C ASP A 212 -3.12 8.99 12.94
N THR A 213 -4.09 8.91 13.84
CA THR A 213 -5.51 8.69 13.51
C THR A 213 -6.18 9.88 12.81
N GLU A 214 -5.46 10.93 12.46
CA GLU A 214 -5.97 12.00 11.57
C GLU A 214 -6.00 11.56 10.11
N GLY A 215 -5.22 10.54 9.72
CA GLY A 215 -5.22 10.02 8.35
C GLY A 215 -6.41 9.12 8.02
N SER A 216 -6.69 9.00 6.73
CA SER A 216 -7.57 7.97 6.18
C SER A 216 -7.13 6.57 6.60
N GLU A 217 -8.04 5.61 6.53
CA GLU A 217 -7.80 4.25 7.00
C GLU A 217 -7.32 4.21 8.47
N GLY A 218 -7.50 5.26 9.26
CA GLY A 218 -7.10 5.29 10.67
C GLY A 218 -5.61 5.49 10.94
N GLY A 219 -4.82 5.88 9.92
CA GLY A 219 -3.41 6.21 10.13
C GLY A 219 -2.76 7.04 9.03
N ILE A 220 -2.29 8.26 9.33
CA ILE A 220 -1.63 9.15 8.35
C ILE A 220 -0.33 8.55 7.82
N THR A 221 0.35 7.75 8.63
CA THR A 221 1.57 7.07 8.22
C THR A 221 1.32 6.09 7.06
N CYS A 222 0.11 5.53 6.93
CA CYS A 222 -0.24 4.64 5.82
C CYS A 222 -0.15 5.34 4.47
N MET A 223 -0.40 6.66 4.43
CA MET A 223 -0.29 7.48 3.22
C MET A 223 1.16 7.75 2.80
N HIS A 224 2.13 7.33 3.61
CA HIS A 224 3.57 7.52 3.40
C HIS A 224 4.33 6.19 3.21
N GLY A 225 3.76 5.07 3.68
CA GLY A 225 4.46 3.78 3.72
C GLY A 225 4.73 3.16 2.34
N HIS A 226 3.86 3.38 1.35
CA HIS A 226 4.08 2.83 -0.01
C HIS A 226 5.23 3.52 -0.75
N GLN A 227 5.34 4.83 -0.62
CA GLN A 227 6.41 5.66 -1.20
C GLN A 227 7.73 5.37 -0.50
N LEU A 228 7.69 5.26 0.84
CA LEU A 228 8.83 4.83 1.64
C LEU A 228 9.35 3.46 1.18
N TYR A 229 8.45 2.47 1.05
CA TYR A 229 8.79 1.13 0.56
C TYR A 229 9.43 1.17 -0.83
N GLY A 230 8.77 1.84 -1.78
CA GLY A 230 9.25 1.92 -3.17
C GLY A 230 10.60 2.63 -3.29
N ALA A 231 10.76 3.77 -2.61
CA ALA A 231 11.99 4.54 -2.63
C ALA A 231 13.16 3.81 -1.95
N ALA A 232 12.92 3.10 -0.84
CA ALA A 232 13.94 2.31 -0.16
C ALA A 232 14.49 1.19 -1.05
N HIS A 233 13.61 0.39 -1.66
CA HIS A 233 14.05 -0.67 -2.58
C HIS A 233 14.67 -0.11 -3.86
N TRP A 234 14.17 1.03 -4.36
CA TRP A 234 14.80 1.64 -5.52
C TRP A 234 16.22 2.12 -5.19
N TYR A 235 16.43 2.75 -4.04
CA TYR A 235 17.77 3.11 -3.57
C TYR A 235 18.68 1.87 -3.46
N GLU A 236 18.21 0.79 -2.83
CA GLU A 236 18.98 -0.45 -2.68
C GLU A 236 19.46 -1.01 -4.04
N ARG A 237 18.63 -0.90 -5.09
CA ARG A 237 18.96 -1.41 -6.42
C ARG A 237 19.76 -0.46 -7.29
N SER A 238 19.60 0.85 -7.13
CA SER A 238 20.16 1.86 -8.04
C SER A 238 21.27 2.71 -7.45
N GLY A 239 21.35 2.82 -6.12
CA GLY A 239 22.15 3.83 -5.43
C GLY A 239 21.60 5.26 -5.54
N SER A 240 20.37 5.46 -6.04
CA SER A 240 19.78 6.79 -6.26
C SER A 240 19.70 7.61 -4.97
N HIS A 241 20.47 8.70 -4.89
CA HIS A 241 20.48 9.59 -3.72
C HIS A 241 19.13 10.31 -3.51
N VAL A 242 18.38 10.55 -4.58
CA VAL A 242 17.03 11.14 -4.49
C VAL A 242 16.07 10.16 -3.83
N ALA A 243 16.14 8.88 -4.20
CA ALA A 243 15.34 7.83 -3.58
C ALA A 243 15.71 7.65 -2.09
N LEU A 244 17.00 7.68 -1.75
CA LEU A 244 17.46 7.63 -0.36
C LEU A 244 16.96 8.81 0.46
N ASP A 245 17.07 10.04 -0.06
CA ASP A 245 16.63 11.24 0.66
C ASP A 245 15.10 11.23 0.87
N LEU A 246 14.33 10.79 -0.13
CA LEU A 246 12.89 10.58 0.01
C LEU A 246 12.57 9.54 1.09
N ALA A 247 13.18 8.35 1.02
CA ALA A 247 12.95 7.27 1.98
C ALA A 247 13.33 7.69 3.40
N THR A 248 14.48 8.35 3.58
CA THR A 248 14.96 8.82 4.89
C THR A 248 13.98 9.80 5.52
N LYS A 249 13.51 10.80 4.76
CA LYS A 249 12.59 11.81 5.29
C LYS A 249 11.23 11.22 5.66
N LEU A 250 10.72 10.31 4.85
CA LEU A 250 9.47 9.60 5.12
C LEU A 250 9.62 8.67 6.33
N ALA A 251 10.73 7.92 6.44
CA ALA A 251 10.99 7.06 7.59
C ALA A 251 11.04 7.86 8.90
N ASN A 252 11.75 8.99 8.89
CA ASN A 252 11.84 9.87 10.07
C ASN A 252 10.47 10.42 10.48
N TYR A 253 9.61 10.78 9.51
CA TYR A 253 8.24 11.20 9.79
C TYR A 253 7.40 10.05 10.36
N CYS A 254 7.45 8.88 9.72
CA CYS A 254 6.72 7.70 10.15
C CYS A 254 7.15 7.19 11.54
N LEU A 255 8.38 7.48 11.98
CA LEU A 255 8.92 7.09 13.29
C LEU A 255 8.65 8.12 14.40
N LEU A 256 7.96 9.24 14.11
CA LEU A 256 7.67 10.24 15.13
C LEU A 256 6.85 9.62 16.28
N PRO A 257 7.27 9.80 17.56
CA PRO A 257 6.62 9.12 18.70
C PRO A 257 5.12 9.37 18.83
N ARG A 258 4.62 10.53 18.38
CA ARG A 258 3.19 10.89 18.42
C ARG A 258 2.30 10.03 17.50
N PHE A 259 2.90 9.21 16.64
CA PHE A 259 2.17 8.29 15.76
C PHE A 259 2.08 6.86 16.31
N TRP A 260 2.66 6.61 17.48
CA TRP A 260 2.75 5.28 18.07
C TRP A 260 2.41 5.34 19.56
N GLY A 261 2.12 4.19 20.14
CA GLY A 261 1.75 4.06 21.54
C GLY A 261 0.25 3.96 21.76
N GLY A 262 -0.09 3.57 22.98
CA GLY A 262 -1.44 3.24 23.40
C GLY A 262 -1.84 1.81 23.04
N VAL A 263 -2.96 1.39 23.62
CA VAL A 263 -3.55 0.07 23.42
C VAL A 263 -5.05 0.20 23.11
N PRO A 264 -5.65 -0.75 22.35
CA PRO A 264 -7.09 -0.77 22.13
C PRO A 264 -7.88 -0.79 23.44
N ASP A 265 -8.98 -0.01 23.51
CA ASP A 265 -9.97 -0.09 24.58
C ASP A 265 -11.28 -0.69 24.05
N PRO A 266 -11.48 -2.02 24.21
CA PRO A 266 -12.68 -2.69 23.72
C PRO A 266 -13.96 -2.28 24.46
N THR A 267 -13.84 -1.62 25.62
CA THR A 267 -14.96 -1.16 26.44
C THR A 267 -15.23 0.34 26.31
N GLY A 268 -14.38 1.06 25.57
CA GLY A 268 -14.45 2.51 25.45
C GLY A 268 -15.67 2.98 24.66
N ALA A 269 -16.15 4.18 24.96
CA ALA A 269 -17.24 4.80 24.22
C ALA A 269 -16.76 5.18 22.80
N ARG A 270 -17.54 4.82 21.78
CA ARG A 270 -17.24 5.14 20.38
C ARG A 270 -17.78 6.49 19.91
N ALA A 271 -18.49 7.21 20.78
CA ALA A 271 -19.10 8.49 20.44
C ALA A 271 -18.03 9.49 19.98
N GLY A 272 -18.21 10.05 18.78
CA GLY A 272 -17.28 11.03 18.19
C GLY A 272 -16.05 10.44 17.49
N LEU A 273 -15.90 9.11 17.43
CA LEU A 273 -14.81 8.48 16.68
C LEU A 273 -15.28 8.08 15.26
N PRO A 274 -14.47 8.32 14.22
CA PRO A 274 -14.69 7.73 12.90
C PRO A 274 -14.83 6.21 12.95
N ALA A 275 -15.57 5.64 12.00
CA ALA A 275 -15.93 4.22 11.99
C ALA A 275 -14.72 3.26 12.02
N HIS A 276 -13.57 3.69 11.49
CA HIS A 276 -12.32 2.92 11.40
C HIS A 276 -11.37 3.13 12.60
N ILE A 277 -11.75 3.91 13.61
CA ILE A 277 -10.93 4.18 14.81
C ILE A 277 -11.56 3.49 16.02
N ALA A 278 -10.74 2.71 16.75
CA ALA A 278 -11.13 2.16 18.03
C ALA A 278 -10.87 3.17 19.16
N PRO A 279 -11.66 3.16 20.25
CA PRO A 279 -11.27 3.79 21.50
C PRO A 279 -9.92 3.24 21.97
N SER A 280 -9.14 4.04 22.67
CA SER A 280 -7.81 3.65 23.14
C SER A 280 -7.56 4.07 24.58
N ARG A 281 -6.59 3.40 25.18
CA ARG A 281 -5.98 3.76 26.46
C ARG A 281 -4.53 4.15 26.24
N PRO A 282 -3.95 5.00 27.12
CA PRO A 282 -2.51 5.19 27.12
C PRO A 282 -1.81 3.85 27.40
N ASP A 283 -0.54 3.77 27.02
CA ASP A 283 0.30 2.65 27.42
C ASP A 283 0.33 2.52 28.96
N PRO A 284 0.45 1.29 29.50
CA PRO A 284 0.75 1.10 30.91
C PRO A 284 2.00 1.91 31.32
N PRO A 285 2.10 2.44 32.55
CA PRO A 285 3.21 3.32 32.97
C PRO A 285 4.62 2.75 32.81
N PHE A 286 4.76 1.43 32.70
CA PHE A 286 6.02 0.70 32.55
C PHE A 286 6.29 0.23 31.11
N THR A 287 5.48 0.68 30.15
CA THR A 287 5.54 0.28 28.74
C THR A 287 5.84 1.49 27.87
N ALA A 288 6.95 1.44 27.14
CA ALA A 288 7.32 2.47 26.17
C ALA A 288 6.71 2.18 24.79
N GLY A 289 5.38 2.15 24.67
CA GLY A 289 4.70 1.67 23.46
C GLY A 289 5.03 2.46 22.19
N ALA A 290 5.24 3.78 22.31
CA ALA A 290 5.67 4.61 21.20
C ALA A 290 7.04 4.21 20.62
N GLU A 291 7.96 3.69 21.46
CA GLU A 291 9.27 3.21 21.03
C GLU A 291 9.24 1.75 20.54
N GLN A 292 8.14 1.04 20.79
CA GLN A 292 7.95 -0.38 20.46
C GLN A 292 6.98 -0.58 19.30
N GLY A 293 6.47 0.51 18.71
CA GLY A 293 5.53 0.45 17.60
C GLY A 293 4.14 -0.06 17.98
N HIS A 294 3.72 0.15 19.24
CA HIS A 294 2.35 -0.12 19.66
C HIS A 294 1.35 0.73 18.88
N TRP A 295 0.17 0.18 18.65
CA TRP A 295 -0.90 0.82 17.89
C TRP A 295 -2.27 0.40 18.46
N TYR A 296 -3.30 1.18 18.14
CA TYR A 296 -4.67 0.88 18.58
C TYR A 296 -5.73 1.10 17.47
N SER A 297 -5.30 1.57 16.30
CA SER A 297 -6.16 1.85 15.15
C SER A 297 -6.13 0.71 14.12
N HIS A 298 -6.66 0.94 12.92
CA HIS A 298 -6.72 -0.02 11.82
C HIS A 298 -5.34 -0.64 11.48
N PHE A 299 -5.19 -1.96 11.62
CA PHE A 299 -3.88 -2.60 11.44
C PHE A 299 -3.33 -2.51 10.01
N HIS A 300 -4.15 -2.67 8.97
CA HIS A 300 -3.69 -2.55 7.58
C HIS A 300 -2.91 -1.24 7.34
N ALA A 301 -3.45 -0.12 7.85
CA ALA A 301 -2.79 1.18 7.78
C ALA A 301 -1.41 1.18 8.45
N ARG A 302 -1.28 0.51 9.60
CA ARG A 302 0.00 0.35 10.32
C ARG A 302 0.96 -0.54 9.55
N ALA A 303 0.47 -1.64 9.01
CA ALA A 303 1.27 -2.65 8.35
C ALA A 303 1.93 -2.09 7.07
N ILE A 304 1.22 -1.25 6.31
CA ILE A 304 1.81 -0.51 5.17
C ILE A 304 3.04 0.29 5.61
N THR A 305 2.93 1.04 6.70
CA THR A 305 4.05 1.83 7.26
C THR A 305 5.20 0.94 7.70
N LEU A 306 4.90 -0.13 8.45
CA LEU A 306 5.89 -1.08 8.95
C LEU A 306 6.67 -1.76 7.82
N ARG A 307 6.00 -2.11 6.72
CA ARG A 307 6.66 -2.66 5.53
C ARG A 307 7.62 -1.66 4.90
N GLY A 308 7.23 -0.39 4.79
CA GLY A 308 8.12 0.67 4.32
C GLY A 308 9.32 0.87 5.23
N LEU A 309 9.10 0.90 6.55
CA LEU A 309 10.16 1.04 7.54
C LEU A 309 11.16 -0.12 7.50
N LEU A 310 10.68 -1.36 7.34
CA LEU A 310 11.55 -2.53 7.21
C LEU A 310 12.42 -2.46 5.97
N ALA A 311 11.83 -2.14 4.81
CA ALA A 311 12.57 -1.97 3.56
C ALA A 311 13.66 -0.89 3.69
N TYR A 312 13.32 0.26 4.28
CA TYR A 312 14.29 1.32 4.58
C TYR A 312 15.39 0.84 5.53
N ALA A 313 15.03 0.13 6.59
CA ALA A 313 15.98 -0.34 7.58
C ALA A 313 16.98 -1.35 6.99
N GLN A 314 16.52 -2.23 6.10
CA GLN A 314 17.40 -3.15 5.37
C GLN A 314 18.32 -2.39 4.42
N ALA A 315 17.78 -1.48 3.61
CA ALA A 315 18.56 -0.70 2.64
C ALA A 315 19.61 0.21 3.29
N THR A 316 19.42 0.59 4.57
CA THR A 316 20.33 1.48 5.32
C THR A 316 21.06 0.79 6.47
N ALA A 317 20.93 -0.53 6.62
CA ALA A 317 21.47 -1.30 7.73
C ALA A 317 21.11 -0.74 9.13
N ASN A 318 19.88 -0.23 9.29
CA ASN A 318 19.42 0.41 10.52
C ASN A 318 18.78 -0.59 11.50
N ALA A 319 19.60 -1.22 12.33
CA ALA A 319 19.17 -2.22 13.31
C ALA A 319 18.10 -1.71 14.29
N ARG A 320 18.09 -0.42 14.63
CA ARG A 320 17.07 0.16 15.53
C ARG A 320 15.68 0.14 14.89
N VAL A 321 15.60 0.43 13.60
CA VAL A 321 14.31 0.42 12.88
C VAL A 321 13.86 -1.02 12.60
N ILE A 322 14.78 -1.96 12.36
CA ILE A 322 14.44 -3.39 12.30
C ILE A 322 13.79 -3.84 13.62
N GLU A 323 14.43 -3.52 14.75
CA GLU A 323 13.91 -3.86 16.08
C GLU A 323 12.55 -3.21 16.36
N PHE A 324 12.36 -1.96 15.94
CA PHE A 324 11.07 -1.28 16.03
C PHE A 324 9.97 -2.03 15.28
N VAL A 325 10.23 -2.43 14.02
CA VAL A 325 9.25 -3.16 13.21
C VAL A 325 8.97 -4.54 13.79
N ARG A 326 10.00 -5.24 14.26
CA ARG A 326 9.87 -6.54 14.93
C ARG A 326 8.93 -6.46 16.14
N ARG A 327 9.15 -5.50 17.03
CA ARG A 327 8.29 -5.30 18.21
C ARG A 327 6.86 -4.93 17.84
N ALA A 328 6.68 -4.09 16.82
CA ALA A 328 5.35 -3.73 16.33
C ALA A 328 4.60 -4.97 15.78
N TYR A 329 5.31 -5.84 15.06
CA TYR A 329 4.77 -7.11 14.55
C TYR A 329 4.36 -8.04 15.69
N GLU A 330 5.23 -8.27 16.68
CA GLU A 330 4.92 -9.11 17.84
C GLU A 330 3.77 -8.56 18.68
N PHE A 331 3.70 -7.23 18.82
CA PHE A 331 2.56 -6.58 19.45
C PHE A 331 1.26 -6.84 18.67
N THR A 332 1.27 -6.76 17.34
CA THR A 332 0.10 -7.09 16.51
C THR A 332 -0.41 -8.51 16.76
N LEU A 333 0.48 -9.49 16.90
CA LEU A 333 0.09 -10.88 17.16
C LEU A 333 -0.68 -11.02 18.49
N SER A 334 -0.40 -10.16 19.48
CA SER A 334 -1.15 -10.12 20.73
C SER A 334 -2.58 -9.55 20.59
N GLN A 335 -2.92 -8.99 19.43
CA GLN A 335 -4.24 -8.39 19.12
C GLN A 335 -5.16 -9.37 18.35
N GLY A 336 -4.82 -10.65 18.31
CA GLY A 336 -5.57 -11.66 17.56
C GLY A 336 -5.45 -13.07 18.12
N ILE A 337 -5.72 -14.05 17.27
CA ILE A 337 -5.49 -15.48 17.48
C ILE A 337 -4.49 -15.94 16.39
N PRO A 338 -3.18 -15.72 16.58
CA PRO A 338 -2.15 -15.98 15.56
C PRO A 338 -2.17 -17.39 14.99
N ARG A 339 -2.46 -18.40 15.83
CA ARG A 339 -2.56 -19.81 15.43
C ARG A 339 -3.66 -20.12 14.40
N MET A 340 -4.54 -19.17 14.11
CA MET A 340 -5.58 -19.30 13.08
C MET A 340 -5.50 -18.16 12.06
N GLY A 341 -4.37 -17.42 12.02
CA GLY A 341 -4.19 -16.30 11.11
C GLY A 341 -5.08 -15.10 11.39
N TRP A 342 -5.84 -15.13 12.49
CA TRP A 342 -6.85 -14.13 12.76
C TRP A 342 -6.23 -12.99 13.54
N ILE A 343 -6.11 -11.82 12.92
CA ILE A 343 -5.78 -10.56 13.61
C ILE A 343 -7.00 -9.65 13.56
N ASN A 344 -7.26 -8.95 14.67
CA ASN A 344 -8.33 -7.96 14.69
C ASN A 344 -7.92 -6.75 13.85
N CYS A 345 -8.54 -6.59 12.69
CA CYS A 345 -8.10 -5.61 11.71
C CYS A 345 -8.98 -4.36 11.70
N TYR A 346 -10.25 -4.42 12.12
CA TYR A 346 -11.15 -3.30 11.85
C TYR A 346 -12.28 -3.10 12.86
N PRO A 347 -12.36 -1.87 13.40
CA PRO A 347 -11.70 -1.54 14.66
C PRO A 347 -12.00 -2.57 15.74
N GLY A 348 -11.10 -2.70 16.72
CA GLY A 348 -11.09 -3.77 17.72
C GLY A 348 -12.46 -4.25 18.26
N ALA A 349 -13.42 -3.34 18.39
CA ALA A 349 -14.79 -3.58 18.83
C ALA A 349 -15.73 -4.29 17.82
N LEU A 350 -15.46 -4.31 16.50
CA LEU A 350 -16.31 -4.98 15.51
C LEU A 350 -15.93 -6.45 15.28
N ASN A 351 -14.81 -6.91 15.84
CA ASN A 351 -14.31 -8.28 15.67
C ASN A 351 -14.26 -8.71 14.20
N GLN A 352 -13.75 -7.82 13.33
CA GLN A 352 -13.63 -8.06 11.89
C GLN A 352 -12.16 -8.21 11.49
N MET A 353 -11.93 -9.13 10.55
CA MET A 353 -10.65 -9.36 9.89
C MET A 353 -10.79 -8.90 8.44
N GLU A 354 -9.83 -8.10 7.98
CA GLU A 354 -9.78 -7.57 6.63
C GLU A 354 -8.72 -8.33 5.83
N GLY A 355 -9.01 -8.71 4.58
CA GLY A 355 -8.06 -9.45 3.74
C GLY A 355 -6.76 -8.70 3.44
N CYS A 356 -6.79 -7.36 3.33
CA CYS A 356 -5.58 -6.56 3.10
C CYS A 356 -4.57 -6.72 4.24
N ALA A 357 -5.05 -6.65 5.48
CA ALA A 357 -4.23 -6.79 6.67
C ALA A 357 -3.54 -8.16 6.77
N LEU A 358 -4.19 -9.24 6.30
CA LEU A 358 -3.57 -10.57 6.23
C LEU A 358 -2.41 -10.62 5.25
N GLY A 359 -2.61 -10.06 4.05
CA GLY A 359 -1.55 -9.96 3.05
C GLY A 359 -0.36 -9.18 3.57
N ASP A 360 -0.58 -8.12 4.35
CA ASP A 360 0.51 -7.40 4.99
C ASP A 360 1.16 -8.15 6.16
N LEU A 361 0.40 -8.92 6.95
CA LEU A 361 0.94 -9.74 8.02
C LEU A 361 1.87 -10.84 7.47
N ILE A 362 1.43 -11.55 6.43
CA ILE A 362 2.24 -12.53 5.68
C ILE A 362 3.49 -11.84 5.13
N GLY A 363 3.31 -10.72 4.44
CA GLY A 363 4.41 -9.97 3.84
C GLY A 363 5.44 -9.47 4.85
N LEU A 364 5.01 -9.05 6.04
CA LEU A 364 5.89 -8.65 7.14
C LEU A 364 6.60 -9.85 7.78
N GLY A 365 5.89 -10.93 8.09
CA GLY A 365 6.47 -12.14 8.69
C GLY A 365 7.57 -12.75 7.83
N VAL A 366 7.33 -12.87 6.51
CA VAL A 366 8.34 -13.32 5.54
C VAL A 366 9.55 -12.38 5.57
N ARG A 367 9.36 -11.07 5.46
CA ARG A 367 10.48 -10.12 5.38
C ARG A 367 11.26 -9.94 6.67
N LEU A 368 10.61 -10.08 7.83
CA LEU A 368 11.30 -10.10 9.12
C LEU A 368 12.15 -11.37 9.28
N SER A 369 11.64 -12.51 8.79
CA SER A 369 12.38 -13.77 8.75
C SER A 369 13.58 -13.69 7.81
N ASP A 370 13.40 -13.16 6.59
CA ASP A 370 14.49 -12.88 5.63
C ASP A 370 15.57 -11.96 6.23
N ALA A 371 15.15 -10.97 7.03
CA ALA A 371 16.05 -10.02 7.68
C ALA A 371 16.80 -10.62 8.89
N GLY A 372 16.50 -11.86 9.29
CA GLY A 372 17.05 -12.49 10.49
C GLY A 372 16.59 -11.83 11.79
N ALA A 373 15.47 -11.10 11.77
CA ALA A 373 14.91 -10.42 12.94
C ALA A 373 14.12 -11.37 13.85
N GLY A 374 13.66 -12.50 13.32
CA GLY A 374 12.94 -13.55 14.05
C GLY A 374 12.61 -14.71 13.12
N ASP A 375 11.95 -15.73 13.63
CA ASP A 375 11.41 -16.84 12.85
C ASP A 375 9.88 -16.78 12.93
N TYR A 376 9.24 -16.32 11.85
CA TYR A 376 7.80 -16.08 11.80
C TYR A 376 7.10 -16.97 10.76
N TRP A 377 7.71 -18.09 10.36
CA TRP A 377 7.11 -18.98 9.38
C TRP A 377 5.82 -19.66 9.87
N ASP A 378 5.72 -19.93 11.18
CA ASP A 378 4.49 -20.45 11.78
C ASP A 378 3.34 -19.44 11.71
N ASP A 379 3.62 -18.15 11.90
CA ASP A 379 2.62 -17.08 11.76
C ASP A 379 2.19 -16.91 10.29
N VAL A 380 3.14 -17.07 9.36
CA VAL A 380 2.89 -17.03 7.91
C VAL A 380 2.04 -18.21 7.45
N ASP A 381 2.31 -19.42 7.91
CA ASP A 381 1.56 -20.63 7.53
C ASP A 381 0.13 -20.62 8.12
N ALA A 382 -0.02 -20.07 9.33
CA ALA A 382 -1.32 -19.98 9.98
C ALA A 382 -2.27 -18.95 9.35
N THR A 383 -1.75 -18.00 8.55
CA THR A 383 -2.48 -16.87 7.96
C THR A 383 -2.92 -17.15 6.52
#